data_AF-A0A370FP26-F1
#
_entry.id   AF-A0A370FP26-F1
#
_cell.length_a   1.000
_cell.length_b   1.000
_cell.length_c   1.000
_cell.angle_alpha   90.00
_cell.angle_beta   90.00
_cell.angle_gamma   90.00
#
_symmetry.space_group_name_H-M   'P 1'
#
loop_
_entity.id
_entity.type
_entity.pdbx_description
1 polymer ?
#
loop_
_entity_poly.entity_id
_entity_poly.type
_entity_poly.pdbx_seq_one_letter_code
_entity_poly.pdbx_strand_id
1 'polypeptide(L)'
;MPYTVNDLYTTRHGELIENLKDGDFPSSTDWVSVISDSRAVVTARGYNTDKYAACESLRSRVKAGAKKSVKPVATMMTAAGVTSLPSAGSKAIPAGVSKRVAALEMLRHLWMVKKSGSHKLWVLSLPEAYKDWPAEALKGKDYDALGHIVNDESSHFSAEDRKHLGQSSQNGLRWIQKAMVVCTSPDKKKHMAILRRWFADANTKDEDLKAVAATLNEGLKGMAASIRSNFLLIADMPKDRGSDSSRRTNAFVFSNEAIDVIYVEGAFFGKNDTFQGLKNWTRIVVHELSHRVAKTADHRYRHHAKGLKPDAADPNFTGAKAQANADSWAMFCMDCAGEMTKGDYTKVQVSE
;
A
#
# COMPACT_ATOMS: atom_id res chain seq x y z
N MET A 1 -8.08 18.82 4.02
CA MET A 1 -8.22 19.33 2.62
C MET A 1 -8.53 18.14 1.73
N PRO A 2 -9.36 18.29 0.68
CA PRO A 2 -9.62 17.20 -0.25
C PRO A 2 -8.31 16.80 -0.96
N TYR A 3 -8.18 15.52 -1.32
CA TYR A 3 -7.10 15.06 -2.18
C TYR A 3 -7.24 15.64 -3.59
N THR A 4 -6.12 15.97 -4.21
CA THR A 4 -5.98 16.42 -5.59
C THR A 4 -5.26 15.35 -6.41
N VAL A 5 -5.25 15.49 -7.73
CA VAL A 5 -4.47 14.60 -8.61
C VAL A 5 -2.98 14.56 -8.26
N ASN A 6 -2.45 15.63 -7.68
CA ASN A 6 -1.06 15.70 -7.23
C ASN A 6 -0.81 14.82 -6.00
N ASP A 7 -1.83 14.40 -5.26
CA ASP A 7 -1.60 13.51 -4.12
C ASP A 7 -1.46 12.04 -4.53
N LEU A 8 -1.94 11.70 -5.73
CA LEU A 8 -1.91 10.34 -6.25
C LEU A 8 -0.47 9.90 -6.51
N TYR A 9 -0.16 8.66 -6.12
CA TYR A 9 1.16 8.08 -6.35
C TYR A 9 1.47 7.98 -7.86
N THR A 10 0.46 7.76 -8.70
CA THR A 10 0.59 7.75 -10.16
C THR A 10 1.23 9.04 -10.69
N THR A 11 0.81 10.19 -10.16
CA THR A 11 1.38 11.50 -10.53
C THR A 11 2.84 11.60 -10.06
N ARG A 12 3.11 11.18 -8.82
CA ARG A 12 4.46 11.19 -8.23
C ARG A 12 5.42 10.21 -8.89
N HIS A 13 4.92 9.09 -9.37
CA HIS A 13 5.67 8.13 -10.18
C HIS A 13 6.04 8.73 -11.54
N GLY A 14 5.15 9.52 -12.15
CA GLY A 14 5.46 10.30 -13.35
C GLY A 14 6.56 11.33 -13.10
N GLU A 15 6.48 12.09 -12.02
CA GLU A 15 7.53 13.04 -11.62
C GLU A 15 8.87 12.34 -11.35
N LEU A 16 8.86 11.17 -10.72
CA LEU A 16 10.05 10.34 -10.53
C LEU A 16 10.71 9.99 -11.87
N ILE A 17 9.94 9.54 -12.86
CA ILE A 17 10.45 9.23 -14.21
C ILE A 17 11.11 10.46 -14.83
N GLU A 18 10.44 11.61 -14.82
CA GLU A 18 10.99 12.83 -15.42
C GLU A 18 12.24 13.33 -14.69
N ASN A 19 12.24 13.31 -13.36
CA ASN A 19 13.39 13.73 -12.56
C ASN A 19 14.61 12.81 -12.76
N LEU A 20 14.42 11.52 -13.06
CA LEU A 20 15.51 10.61 -13.37
C LEU A 20 16.09 10.79 -14.79
N LYS A 21 15.34 11.37 -15.73
CA LYS A 21 15.80 11.66 -17.10
C LYS A 21 16.74 12.87 -17.18
N ASP A 22 16.83 13.67 -16.12
CA ASP A 22 17.68 14.85 -16.05
C ASP A 22 19.13 14.53 -16.48
N GLY A 23 19.69 15.37 -17.35
CA GLY A 23 21.03 15.21 -17.92
C GLY A 23 22.17 15.58 -16.98
N ASP A 24 21.88 16.29 -15.89
CA ASP A 24 22.87 16.84 -14.97
C ASP A 24 23.24 15.85 -13.83
N PHE A 25 22.79 14.60 -13.91
CA PHE A 25 23.38 13.55 -13.07
C PHE A 25 24.88 13.37 -13.41
N PRO A 26 25.71 12.92 -12.46
CA PRO A 26 27.13 12.71 -12.72
C PRO A 26 27.37 11.78 -13.92
N SER A 27 28.29 12.17 -14.82
CA SER A 27 28.65 11.41 -16.04
C SER A 27 30.03 10.75 -15.99
N SER A 28 30.85 11.06 -14.96
CA SER A 28 32.24 10.59 -14.84
C SER A 28 32.63 10.15 -13.42
N THR A 29 31.65 9.92 -12.53
CA THR A 29 31.88 9.50 -11.15
C THR A 29 31.50 8.04 -10.93
N ASP A 30 31.80 7.52 -9.74
CA ASP A 30 31.38 6.18 -9.32
C ASP A 30 29.85 6.04 -9.16
N TRP A 31 29.08 7.13 -9.27
CA TRP A 31 27.61 7.12 -9.28
C TRP A 31 26.98 6.77 -10.62
N VAL A 32 27.73 6.85 -11.74
CA VAL A 32 27.18 6.68 -13.10
C VAL A 32 26.40 5.38 -13.23
N SER A 33 26.96 4.26 -12.78
CA SER A 33 26.28 2.95 -12.83
C SER A 33 25.03 2.90 -11.96
N VAL A 34 25.10 3.45 -10.74
CA VAL A 34 23.95 3.47 -9.81
C VAL A 34 22.81 4.33 -10.35
N ILE A 35 23.10 5.47 -10.98
CA ILE A 35 22.07 6.30 -11.62
C ILE A 35 21.47 5.58 -12.84
N SER A 36 22.31 4.96 -13.67
CA SER A 36 21.86 4.17 -14.81
C SER A 36 20.93 3.03 -14.39
N ASP A 37 21.31 2.26 -13.36
CA ASP A 37 20.48 1.19 -12.83
C ASP A 37 19.23 1.73 -12.12
N SER A 38 19.30 2.88 -11.45
CA SER A 38 18.13 3.55 -10.84
C SER A 38 17.09 3.93 -11.90
N ARG A 39 17.52 4.43 -13.06
CA ARG A 39 16.64 4.66 -14.22
C ARG A 39 16.00 3.35 -14.70
N ALA A 40 16.77 2.26 -14.74
CA ALA A 40 16.29 0.95 -15.16
C ALA A 40 15.33 0.28 -14.15
N VAL A 41 15.29 0.73 -12.88
CA VAL A 41 14.26 0.31 -11.91
C VAL A 41 12.90 0.85 -12.31
N VAL A 42 12.81 2.09 -12.79
CA VAL A 42 11.52 2.76 -12.98
C VAL A 42 10.96 2.44 -14.36
N THR A 43 9.76 1.87 -14.38
CA THR A 43 9.00 1.59 -15.61
C THR A 43 7.82 2.56 -15.71
N ALA A 44 7.10 2.56 -16.83
CA ALA A 44 5.96 3.44 -17.02
C ALA A 44 4.83 3.26 -15.97
N ARG A 45 4.70 2.05 -15.40
CA ARG A 45 3.62 1.70 -14.44
C ARG A 45 4.14 0.84 -13.28
N GLY A 46 5.14 1.35 -12.57
CA GLY A 46 5.75 0.68 -11.43
C GLY A 46 7.24 0.39 -11.61
N TYR A 47 7.71 -0.73 -11.08
CA TYR A 47 9.14 -1.01 -10.93
C TYR A 47 9.57 -2.35 -11.53
N ASN A 48 10.77 -2.36 -12.11
CA ASN A 48 11.44 -3.54 -12.62
C ASN A 48 12.10 -4.32 -11.47
N THR A 49 11.57 -5.50 -11.19
CA THR A 49 12.04 -6.35 -10.08
C THR A 49 13.45 -6.89 -10.25
N ASP A 50 13.98 -6.91 -11.46
CA ASP A 50 15.33 -7.42 -11.74
C ASP A 50 16.40 -6.34 -11.55
N LYS A 51 15.97 -5.08 -11.45
CA LYS A 51 16.82 -3.93 -11.18
C LYS A 51 16.77 -3.46 -9.73
N TYR A 52 16.03 -4.15 -8.85
CA TYR A 52 15.87 -3.77 -7.44
C TYR A 52 17.19 -3.53 -6.69
N ALA A 53 18.27 -4.24 -7.05
CA ALA A 53 19.60 -4.06 -6.47
C ALA A 53 20.12 -2.60 -6.55
N ALA A 54 19.59 -1.78 -7.46
CA ALA A 54 19.89 -0.35 -7.49
C ALA A 54 19.41 0.38 -6.22
N CYS A 55 18.23 0.04 -5.70
CA CYS A 55 17.70 0.61 -4.45
C CYS A 55 18.58 0.23 -3.25
N GLU A 56 19.09 -1.01 -3.24
CA GLU A 56 20.04 -1.49 -2.22
C GLU A 56 21.40 -0.81 -2.35
N SER A 57 21.85 -0.55 -3.57
CA SER A 57 23.08 0.18 -3.86
C SER A 57 23.02 1.63 -3.37
N LEU A 58 21.89 2.32 -3.57
CA LEU A 58 21.62 3.64 -3.00
C LEU A 58 21.77 3.63 -1.47
N ARG A 59 21.06 2.71 -0.79
CA ARG A 59 21.16 2.55 0.68
C ARG A 59 22.58 2.23 1.13
N SER A 60 23.29 1.36 0.41
CA SER A 60 24.66 0.95 0.73
C SER A 60 25.66 2.10 0.61
N ARG A 61 25.52 2.95 -0.41
CA ARG A 61 26.36 4.14 -0.60
C ARG A 61 26.15 5.18 0.50
N VAL A 62 24.89 5.44 0.87
CA VAL A 62 24.57 6.31 2.03
C VAL A 62 25.19 5.75 3.31
N LYS A 63 25.05 4.45 3.57
CA LYS A 63 25.65 3.79 4.73
C LYS A 63 27.18 3.84 4.71
N ALA A 64 27.81 3.69 3.55
CA ALA A 64 29.26 3.78 3.40
C ALA A 64 29.78 5.21 3.64
N GLY A 65 29.03 6.23 3.19
CA GLY A 65 29.29 7.63 3.51
C GLY A 65 29.21 7.90 5.01
N ALA A 66 28.15 7.41 5.67
CA ALA A 66 27.97 7.56 7.12
C ALA A 66 29.14 6.97 7.93
N LYS A 67 29.70 5.82 7.50
CA LYS A 67 30.92 5.24 8.12
C LYS A 67 32.15 6.15 8.04
N LYS A 68 32.16 7.12 7.11
CA LYS A 68 33.19 8.13 6.94
C LYS A 68 32.76 9.50 7.50
N SER A 69 31.75 9.53 8.37
CA SER A 69 31.16 10.76 8.94
C SER A 69 30.54 11.70 7.89
N VAL A 70 30.19 11.19 6.71
CA VAL A 70 29.47 11.96 5.69
C VAL A 70 27.96 11.80 5.91
N LYS A 71 27.25 12.91 6.08
CA LYS A 71 25.79 12.90 6.26
C LYS A 71 25.08 12.38 4.99
N PRO A 72 23.93 11.68 5.11
CA PRO A 72 23.13 11.24 3.96
C PRO A 72 22.86 12.34 2.93
N VAL A 73 22.46 13.54 3.35
CA VAL A 73 22.19 14.67 2.45
C VAL A 73 23.39 15.00 1.56
N ALA A 74 24.60 15.00 2.10
CA ALA A 74 25.82 15.24 1.33
C ALA A 74 26.03 14.14 0.27
N THR A 75 25.83 12.88 0.65
CA THR A 75 25.96 11.74 -0.26
C THR A 75 24.95 11.82 -1.41
N MET A 76 23.69 12.16 -1.09
CA MET A 76 22.63 12.30 -2.09
C MET A 76 22.84 13.53 -3.00
N MET A 77 23.38 14.62 -2.47
CA MET A 77 23.76 15.80 -3.27
C MET A 77 24.85 15.45 -4.28
N THR A 78 25.88 14.72 -3.86
CA THR A 78 26.92 14.21 -4.78
C THR A 78 26.32 13.29 -5.84
N ALA A 79 25.44 12.37 -5.45
CA ALA A 79 24.72 11.52 -6.39
C ALA A 79 23.87 12.32 -7.39
N ALA A 80 23.35 13.48 -6.99
CA ALA A 80 22.57 14.40 -7.81
C ALA A 80 23.42 15.39 -8.65
N GLY A 81 24.74 15.22 -8.70
CA GLY A 81 25.62 16.04 -9.56
C GLY A 81 26.32 17.21 -8.86
N VAL A 82 26.19 17.35 -7.54
CA VAL A 82 26.87 18.41 -6.79
C VAL A 82 28.34 18.03 -6.57
N THR A 83 29.25 18.81 -7.13
CA THR A 83 30.71 18.62 -7.02
C THR A 83 31.32 19.29 -5.79
N SER A 84 30.69 20.35 -5.28
CA SER A 84 31.07 21.03 -4.05
C SER A 84 29.83 21.34 -3.23
N LEU A 85 29.82 20.90 -1.97
CA LEU A 85 28.68 21.13 -1.08
C LEU A 85 28.56 22.62 -0.74
N PRO A 86 27.32 23.11 -0.55
CA PRO A 86 27.09 24.49 -0.12
C PRO A 86 27.88 24.83 1.16
N SER A 87 28.49 26.00 1.19
CA SER A 87 29.27 26.51 2.33
C SER A 87 28.46 27.54 3.12
N ALA A 88 28.99 28.00 4.26
CA ALA A 88 28.28 28.92 5.16
C ALA A 88 27.79 30.22 4.49
N GLY A 89 28.42 30.67 3.40
CA GLY A 89 28.07 31.90 2.67
C GLY A 89 26.92 31.77 1.65
N SER A 90 26.53 30.55 1.25
CA SER A 90 25.36 30.30 0.41
C SER A 90 24.92 28.85 0.53
N LYS A 91 23.70 28.65 1.05
CA LYS A 91 23.08 27.32 1.26
C LYS A 91 22.01 26.99 0.22
N ALA A 92 21.82 27.86 -0.76
CA ALA A 92 20.79 27.70 -1.78
C ALA A 92 21.07 26.45 -2.63
N ILE A 93 20.01 25.67 -2.87
CA ILE A 93 20.07 24.46 -3.69
C ILE A 93 19.31 24.74 -5.00
N PRO A 94 19.96 24.55 -6.17
CA PRO A 94 19.26 24.67 -7.44
C PRO A 94 18.08 23.68 -7.52
N ALA A 95 16.96 24.13 -8.06
CA ALA A 95 15.73 23.33 -8.13
C ALA A 95 15.92 21.97 -8.83
N GLY A 96 16.74 21.92 -9.90
CA GLY A 96 17.06 20.67 -10.61
C GLY A 96 17.77 19.66 -9.71
N VAL A 97 18.71 20.12 -8.88
CA VAL A 97 19.41 19.26 -7.92
C VAL A 97 18.45 18.70 -6.87
N SER A 98 17.56 19.55 -6.33
CA SER A 98 16.54 19.09 -5.36
C SER A 98 15.62 18.02 -5.96
N LYS A 99 15.22 18.16 -7.22
CA LYS A 99 14.39 17.17 -7.95
C LYS A 99 15.13 15.85 -8.12
N ARG A 100 16.41 15.88 -8.48
CA ARG A 100 17.25 14.68 -8.59
C ARG A 100 17.43 13.98 -7.24
N VAL A 101 17.67 14.73 -6.15
CA VAL A 101 17.69 14.14 -4.79
C VAL A 101 16.36 13.51 -4.44
N ALA A 102 15.23 14.19 -4.70
CA ALA A 102 13.90 13.65 -4.44
C ALA A 102 13.65 12.31 -5.16
N ALA A 103 14.06 12.21 -6.42
CA ALA A 103 13.95 10.98 -7.20
C ALA A 103 14.75 9.82 -6.58
N LEU A 104 16.01 10.09 -6.20
CA LEU A 104 16.86 9.08 -5.58
C LEU A 104 16.36 8.70 -4.17
N GLU A 105 15.78 9.63 -3.41
CA GLU A 105 15.18 9.34 -2.09
C GLU A 105 13.95 8.44 -2.22
N MET A 106 13.10 8.66 -3.23
CA MET A 106 11.97 7.75 -3.50
C MET A 106 12.45 6.31 -3.73
N LEU A 107 13.54 6.12 -4.48
CA LEU A 107 14.13 4.79 -4.71
C LEU A 107 14.90 4.25 -3.50
N ARG A 108 15.59 5.11 -2.74
CA ARG A 108 16.32 4.72 -1.51
C ARG A 108 15.39 4.10 -0.48
N HIS A 109 14.14 4.59 -0.43
CA HIS A 109 13.11 4.17 0.51
C HIS A 109 12.11 3.17 -0.05
N LEU A 110 12.36 2.68 -1.27
CA LEU A 110 11.58 1.64 -1.92
C LEU A 110 12.11 0.24 -1.57
N TRP A 111 11.21 -0.64 -1.13
CA TRP A 111 11.52 -2.00 -0.69
C TRP A 111 10.73 -3.03 -1.46
N MET A 112 11.41 -4.01 -2.07
CA MET A 112 10.75 -5.19 -2.61
C MET A 112 10.65 -6.24 -1.51
N VAL A 113 9.49 -6.30 -0.85
CA VAL A 113 9.30 -7.16 0.34
C VAL A 113 8.84 -8.57 -0.01
N LYS A 114 8.36 -8.78 -1.25
CA LYS A 114 8.00 -10.11 -1.77
C LYS A 114 8.33 -10.22 -3.25
N LYS A 115 9.03 -11.30 -3.62
CA LYS A 115 9.25 -11.75 -5.02
C LYS A 115 9.01 -13.26 -5.08
N SER A 116 7.82 -13.70 -5.48
CA SER A 116 7.48 -15.14 -5.58
C SER A 116 6.59 -15.41 -6.79
N GLY A 117 7.13 -16.07 -7.82
CA GLY A 117 6.41 -16.22 -9.09
C GLY A 117 5.97 -14.85 -9.61
N SER A 118 4.70 -14.68 -9.93
CA SER A 118 4.14 -13.40 -10.34
C SER A 118 3.77 -12.46 -9.19
N HIS A 119 3.83 -12.89 -7.92
CA HIS A 119 3.54 -12.02 -6.76
C HIS A 119 4.76 -11.13 -6.45
N LYS A 120 4.66 -9.84 -6.81
CA LYS A 120 5.67 -8.82 -6.57
C LYS A 120 5.09 -7.69 -5.72
N LEU A 121 5.46 -7.65 -4.44
CA LEU A 121 5.01 -6.60 -3.52
C LEU A 121 6.14 -5.61 -3.25
N TRP A 122 5.81 -4.34 -3.47
CA TRP A 122 6.66 -3.20 -3.16
C TRP A 122 6.09 -2.46 -1.96
N VAL A 123 6.99 -1.92 -1.13
CA VAL A 123 6.65 -1.02 -0.04
C VAL A 123 7.49 0.24 -0.18
N LEU A 124 6.84 1.40 -0.31
CA LEU A 124 7.51 2.70 -0.19
C LEU A 124 7.37 3.17 1.25
N SER A 125 8.50 3.33 1.95
CA SER A 125 8.52 3.69 3.37
C SER A 125 9.42 4.90 3.59
N LEU A 126 8.85 6.09 3.41
CA LEU A 126 9.59 7.34 3.62
C LEU A 126 9.82 7.60 5.11
N PRO A 127 10.97 8.19 5.51
CA PRO A 127 11.23 8.62 6.87
C PRO A 127 10.19 9.60 7.42
N GLU A 128 10.05 9.68 8.74
CA GLU A 128 9.03 10.50 9.41
C GLU A 128 9.15 11.99 9.10
N ALA A 129 10.36 12.48 8.84
CA ALA A 129 10.60 13.88 8.45
C ALA A 129 9.98 14.25 7.11
N TYR A 130 9.67 13.28 6.24
CA TYR A 130 8.88 13.53 5.04
C TYR A 130 7.41 13.75 5.43
N LYS A 131 6.96 15.00 5.29
CA LYS A 131 5.55 15.42 5.47
C LYS A 131 4.81 15.58 4.15
N ASP A 132 5.45 15.21 3.04
CA ASP A 132 4.87 15.14 1.70
C ASP A 132 5.74 14.18 0.87
N TRP A 133 5.35 13.90 -0.37
CA TRP A 133 6.16 13.19 -1.34
C TRP A 133 7.51 13.89 -1.55
N PRO A 134 8.61 13.15 -1.84
CA PRO A 134 9.97 13.71 -1.85
C PRO A 134 10.13 14.97 -2.71
N ALA A 135 9.48 15.05 -3.88
CA ALA A 135 9.61 16.22 -4.75
C ALA A 135 9.04 17.50 -4.11
N GLU A 136 7.87 17.44 -3.49
CA GLU A 136 7.26 18.58 -2.78
C GLU A 136 7.95 18.81 -1.44
N ALA A 137 8.24 17.74 -0.70
CA ALA A 137 8.89 17.82 0.60
C ALA A 137 10.29 18.44 0.52
N LEU A 138 10.98 18.40 -0.62
CA LEU A 138 12.32 18.99 -0.77
C LEU A 138 12.31 20.35 -1.52
N LYS A 139 11.18 20.71 -2.13
CA LYS A 139 11.06 21.89 -2.99
C LYS A 139 11.41 23.18 -2.26
N GLY A 140 12.34 23.95 -2.85
CA GLY A 140 12.74 25.27 -2.35
C GLY A 140 13.50 25.25 -1.02
N LYS A 141 13.89 24.07 -0.52
CA LYS A 141 14.68 23.96 0.71
C LYS A 141 16.15 24.27 0.44
N ASP A 142 16.78 24.93 1.41
CA ASP A 142 18.23 25.08 1.44
C ASP A 142 18.89 23.79 1.96
N TYR A 143 20.23 23.77 1.95
CA TYR A 143 21.01 22.60 2.35
C TYR A 143 20.69 22.07 3.76
N ASP A 144 20.46 22.96 4.73
CA ASP A 144 20.21 22.57 6.11
C ASP A 144 18.79 21.99 6.25
N ALA A 145 17.79 22.63 5.65
CA ALA A 145 16.41 22.14 5.64
C ALA A 145 16.28 20.81 4.88
N LEU A 146 17.00 20.63 3.76
CA LEU A 146 17.17 19.34 3.10
C LEU A 146 17.82 18.32 4.05
N GLY A 147 18.86 18.74 4.76
CA GLY A 147 19.56 17.92 5.74
C GLY A 147 18.65 17.42 6.86
N HIS A 148 17.72 18.24 7.36
CA HIS A 148 16.76 17.80 8.37
C HIS A 148 15.85 16.66 7.90
N ILE A 149 15.58 16.57 6.60
CA ILE A 149 14.69 15.56 6.02
C ILE A 149 15.46 14.33 5.54
N VAL A 150 16.49 14.54 4.71
CA VAL A 150 17.24 13.45 4.06
C VAL A 150 18.10 12.67 5.05
N ASN A 151 18.56 13.32 6.14
CA ASN A 151 19.34 12.65 7.18
C ASN A 151 18.47 11.89 8.19
N ASP A 152 17.15 11.95 8.08
CA ASP A 152 16.27 11.15 8.94
C ASP A 152 16.39 9.68 8.57
N GLU A 153 16.71 8.86 9.58
CA GLU A 153 16.86 7.41 9.48
C GLU A 153 15.65 6.66 10.03
N SER A 154 14.67 7.37 10.60
CA SER A 154 13.40 6.77 10.95
C SER A 154 12.76 6.18 9.69
N SER A 155 12.07 5.07 9.84
CA SER A 155 11.35 4.43 8.74
C SER A 155 9.91 4.32 9.20
N HIS A 156 8.98 4.95 8.47
CA HIS A 156 7.58 4.96 8.85
C HIS A 156 7.01 3.54 9.03
N PHE A 157 7.40 2.63 8.14
CA PHE A 157 7.22 1.20 8.32
C PHE A 157 8.54 0.60 8.77
N SER A 158 8.57 -0.04 9.94
CA SER A 158 9.76 -0.75 10.40
C SER A 158 10.11 -1.93 9.48
N ALA A 159 11.28 -2.54 9.68
CA ALA A 159 11.64 -3.76 8.96
C ALA A 159 10.67 -4.91 9.25
N GLU A 160 10.15 -4.98 10.48
CA GLU A 160 9.15 -5.96 10.88
C GLU A 160 7.79 -5.68 10.22
N ASP A 161 7.37 -4.42 10.17
CA ASP A 161 6.12 -4.05 9.48
C ASP A 161 6.20 -4.42 8.00
N ARG A 162 7.29 -4.10 7.32
CA ARG A 162 7.50 -4.48 5.91
C ARG A 162 7.41 -5.99 5.69
N LYS A 163 7.99 -6.78 6.61
CA LYS A 163 7.89 -8.25 6.58
C LYS A 163 6.45 -8.70 6.75
N HIS A 164 5.74 -8.18 7.74
CA HIS A 164 4.34 -8.52 8.00
C HIS A 164 3.40 -8.08 6.87
N LEU A 165 3.65 -6.95 6.21
CA LEU A 165 2.93 -6.53 5.00
C LEU A 165 3.09 -7.58 3.88
N GLY A 166 4.31 -8.05 3.62
CA GLY A 166 4.58 -9.13 2.66
C GLY A 166 3.95 -10.47 3.03
N GLN A 167 3.85 -10.80 4.32
CA GLN A 167 3.12 -11.98 4.78
C GLN A 167 1.61 -11.80 4.62
N SER A 168 1.10 -10.60 4.91
CA SER A 168 -0.32 -10.30 4.88
C SER A 168 -0.90 -10.39 3.47
N SER A 169 -0.17 -9.92 2.45
CA SER A 169 -0.59 -10.03 1.04
C SER A 169 -0.60 -11.48 0.57
N GLN A 170 0.39 -12.29 0.99
CA GLN A 170 0.46 -13.71 0.67
C GLN A 170 -0.69 -14.49 1.32
N ASN A 171 -1.00 -14.17 2.58
CA ASN A 171 -2.15 -14.73 3.28
C ASN A 171 -3.47 -14.27 2.64
N GLY A 172 -3.54 -13.01 2.19
CA GLY A 172 -4.71 -12.48 1.49
C GLY A 172 -5.00 -13.25 0.21
N LEU A 173 -3.96 -13.55 -0.58
CA LEU A 173 -4.10 -14.41 -1.76
C LEU A 173 -4.64 -15.80 -1.41
N ARG A 174 -4.15 -16.40 -0.31
CA ARG A 174 -4.68 -17.70 0.18
C ARG A 174 -6.16 -17.57 0.55
N TRP A 175 -6.55 -16.53 1.26
CA TRP A 175 -7.96 -16.31 1.67
C TRP A 175 -8.87 -16.13 0.47
N ILE A 176 -8.47 -15.30 -0.47
CA ILE A 176 -9.17 -15.06 -1.74
C ILE A 176 -9.36 -16.39 -2.50
N GLN A 177 -8.32 -17.21 -2.62
CA GLN A 177 -8.42 -18.51 -3.31
C GLN A 177 -9.38 -19.48 -2.60
N LYS A 178 -9.41 -19.50 -1.27
CA LYS A 178 -10.37 -20.31 -0.52
C LYS A 178 -11.80 -19.82 -0.72
N ALA A 179 -12.00 -18.51 -0.76
CA ALA A 179 -13.28 -17.91 -1.10
C ALA A 179 -13.73 -18.24 -2.53
N MET A 180 -12.81 -18.26 -3.50
CA MET A 180 -13.10 -18.69 -4.88
C MET A 180 -13.61 -20.15 -4.92
N VAL A 181 -13.04 -21.06 -4.12
CA VAL A 181 -13.52 -22.46 -4.03
C VAL A 181 -14.96 -22.54 -3.52
N VAL A 182 -15.32 -21.68 -2.55
CA VAL A 182 -16.70 -21.57 -2.06
C VAL A 182 -17.61 -21.07 -3.19
N CYS A 183 -17.20 -20.00 -3.88
CA CYS A 183 -18.00 -19.36 -4.93
C CYS A 183 -18.16 -20.19 -6.20
N THR A 184 -17.21 -21.08 -6.53
CA THR A 184 -17.31 -21.97 -7.72
C THR A 184 -18.16 -23.22 -7.48
N SER A 185 -18.56 -23.48 -6.23
CA SER A 185 -19.42 -24.62 -5.91
C SER A 185 -20.48 -24.25 -4.85
N PRO A 186 -21.36 -23.26 -5.15
CA PRO A 186 -22.31 -22.73 -4.18
C PRO A 186 -23.37 -23.76 -3.74
N ASP A 187 -23.68 -24.77 -4.57
CA ASP A 187 -24.65 -25.83 -4.25
C ASP A 187 -24.23 -26.74 -3.09
N LYS A 188 -22.95 -26.74 -2.70
CA LYS A 188 -22.52 -27.51 -1.52
C LYS A 188 -23.12 -26.87 -0.28
N LYS A 189 -23.83 -27.66 0.55
CA LYS A 189 -24.48 -27.21 1.79
C LYS A 189 -23.60 -26.30 2.65
N LYS A 190 -22.32 -26.67 2.85
CA LYS A 190 -21.35 -25.86 3.61
C LYS A 190 -21.01 -24.51 2.95
N HIS A 191 -20.95 -24.46 1.62
CA HIS A 191 -20.64 -23.23 0.88
C HIS A 191 -21.84 -22.30 0.87
N MET A 192 -23.04 -22.84 0.64
CA MET A 192 -24.29 -22.08 0.74
C MET A 192 -24.47 -21.49 2.13
N ALA A 193 -24.14 -22.23 3.19
CA ALA A 193 -24.19 -21.71 4.57
C ALA A 193 -23.28 -20.49 4.77
N ILE A 194 -22.04 -20.55 4.27
CA ILE A 194 -21.10 -19.40 4.35
C ILE A 194 -21.64 -18.22 3.53
N LEU A 195 -22.14 -18.44 2.32
CA LEU A 195 -22.72 -17.37 1.49
C LEU A 195 -23.94 -16.72 2.19
N ARG A 196 -24.84 -17.53 2.76
CA ARG A 196 -26.00 -17.06 3.55
C ARG A 196 -25.58 -16.24 4.76
N ARG A 197 -24.49 -16.62 5.43
CA ARG A 197 -23.98 -15.91 6.61
C ARG A 197 -23.67 -14.45 6.29
N TRP A 198 -22.95 -14.20 5.20
CA TRP A 198 -22.40 -12.89 4.86
C TRP A 198 -23.25 -12.05 3.92
N PHE A 199 -24.10 -12.67 3.09
CA PHE A 199 -24.76 -11.97 1.98
C PHE A 199 -26.27 -12.18 1.90
N ALA A 200 -26.87 -13.04 2.73
CA ALA A 200 -28.31 -13.24 2.74
C ALA A 200 -29.01 -12.48 3.87
N ASP A 201 -30.15 -11.91 3.52
CA ASP A 201 -31.22 -11.49 4.43
C ASP A 201 -32.47 -12.39 4.27
N ALA A 202 -33.57 -12.03 4.92
CA ALA A 202 -34.82 -12.80 4.91
C ALA A 202 -35.47 -12.92 3.50
N ASN A 203 -35.10 -12.05 2.56
CA ASN A 203 -35.66 -12.07 1.19
C ASN A 203 -34.78 -12.85 0.21
N THR A 204 -33.59 -13.27 0.63
CA THR A 204 -32.59 -13.88 -0.25
C THR A 204 -32.84 -15.39 -0.44
N LYS A 205 -33.00 -15.81 -1.70
CA LYS A 205 -33.17 -17.21 -2.10
C LYS A 205 -31.83 -17.86 -2.45
N ASP A 206 -31.81 -19.19 -2.60
CA ASP A 206 -30.60 -19.91 -3.00
C ASP A 206 -30.12 -19.49 -4.39
N GLU A 207 -31.05 -19.20 -5.31
CA GLU A 207 -30.75 -18.71 -6.65
C GLU A 207 -30.06 -17.35 -6.62
N ASP A 208 -30.50 -16.45 -5.73
CA ASP A 208 -29.87 -15.14 -5.54
C ASP A 208 -28.43 -15.32 -5.03
N LEU A 209 -28.19 -16.27 -4.13
CA LEU A 209 -26.85 -16.54 -3.61
C LEU A 209 -25.91 -17.18 -4.62
N LYS A 210 -26.44 -17.94 -5.59
CA LYS A 210 -25.65 -18.41 -6.74
C LYS A 210 -25.21 -17.24 -7.61
N ALA A 211 -26.09 -16.26 -7.83
CA ALA A 211 -25.74 -15.03 -8.54
C ALA A 211 -24.71 -14.19 -7.76
N VAL A 212 -24.90 -14.04 -6.44
CA VAL A 212 -23.91 -13.40 -5.56
C VAL A 212 -22.56 -14.12 -5.66
N ALA A 213 -22.53 -15.45 -5.56
CA ALA A 213 -21.31 -16.24 -5.67
C ALA A 213 -20.59 -16.02 -7.02
N ALA A 214 -21.34 -15.91 -8.12
CA ALA A 214 -20.76 -15.59 -9.43
C ALA A 214 -20.10 -14.20 -9.44
N THR A 215 -20.78 -13.18 -8.92
CA THR A 215 -20.23 -11.82 -8.80
C THR A 215 -18.99 -11.78 -7.90
N LEU A 216 -19.06 -12.42 -6.73
CA LEU A 216 -17.92 -12.52 -5.82
C LEU A 216 -16.74 -13.20 -6.52
N ASN A 217 -16.96 -14.31 -7.23
CA ASN A 217 -15.89 -15.04 -7.91
C ASN A 217 -15.17 -14.19 -8.96
N GLU A 218 -15.90 -13.39 -9.74
CA GLU A 218 -15.28 -12.47 -10.72
C GLU A 218 -14.41 -11.41 -10.03
N GLY A 219 -14.91 -10.77 -8.97
CA GLY A 219 -14.11 -9.82 -8.20
C GLY A 219 -12.90 -10.47 -7.53
N LEU A 220 -13.06 -11.66 -6.94
CA LEU A 220 -11.99 -12.43 -6.31
C LEU A 220 -10.90 -12.85 -7.30
N LYS A 221 -11.26 -13.22 -8.53
CA LYS A 221 -10.27 -13.47 -9.61
C LYS A 221 -9.46 -12.21 -9.89
N GLY A 222 -10.11 -11.05 -9.99
CA GLY A 222 -9.44 -9.77 -10.18
C GLY A 222 -8.52 -9.41 -9.00
N MET A 223 -8.96 -9.61 -7.77
CA MET A 223 -8.14 -9.35 -6.57
C MET A 223 -6.93 -10.29 -6.53
N ALA A 224 -7.12 -11.57 -6.83
CA ALA A 224 -6.03 -12.53 -6.95
C ALA A 224 -5.04 -12.13 -8.05
N ALA A 225 -5.54 -11.63 -9.19
CA ALA A 225 -4.71 -11.12 -10.28
C ALA A 225 -3.93 -9.87 -9.88
N SER A 226 -4.50 -8.96 -9.11
CA SER A 226 -3.79 -7.76 -8.60
C SER A 226 -2.65 -8.14 -7.64
N ILE A 227 -2.86 -9.07 -6.69
CA ILE A 227 -1.77 -9.57 -5.82
C ILE A 227 -0.71 -10.32 -6.62
N ARG A 228 -1.14 -11.10 -7.63
CA ARG A 228 -0.26 -11.85 -8.55
C ARG A 228 0.25 -11.00 -9.71
N SER A 229 0.04 -9.69 -9.69
CA SER A 229 0.55 -8.83 -10.73
C SER A 229 2.04 -8.59 -10.51
N ASN A 230 2.70 -8.17 -11.58
CA ASN A 230 4.09 -7.76 -11.50
C ASN A 230 4.29 -6.49 -10.62
N PHE A 231 3.19 -5.86 -10.17
CA PHE A 231 3.25 -4.64 -9.39
C PHE A 231 2.04 -4.41 -8.48
N LEU A 232 2.25 -4.55 -7.17
CA LEU A 232 1.41 -3.94 -6.14
C LEU A 232 2.30 -3.10 -5.22
N LEU A 233 1.86 -1.87 -4.91
CA LEU A 233 2.55 -1.00 -3.97
C LEU A 233 1.73 -0.83 -2.69
N ILE A 234 2.42 -0.90 -1.55
CA ILE A 234 1.93 -0.38 -0.29
C ILE A 234 2.76 0.84 0.08
N ALA A 235 2.09 1.93 0.41
CA ALA A 235 2.70 3.17 0.88
C ALA A 235 1.84 3.73 2.01
N ASP A 236 2.31 4.75 2.71
CA ASP A 236 1.43 5.64 3.47
C ASP A 236 1.15 6.91 2.65
N MET A 237 0.32 7.82 3.19
CA MET A 237 0.16 9.17 2.65
C MET A 237 0.90 10.19 3.55
N PRO A 238 2.13 10.62 3.18
CA PRO A 238 2.99 11.39 4.09
C PRO A 238 2.37 12.68 4.63
N LYS A 239 1.51 13.33 3.84
CA LYS A 239 0.80 14.56 4.22
C LYS A 239 -0.27 14.37 5.29
N ASP A 240 -0.76 13.14 5.47
CA ASP A 240 -1.81 12.84 6.45
C ASP A 240 -1.24 12.32 7.77
N ARG A 241 0.07 12.05 7.83
CA ARG A 241 0.76 11.58 9.03
C ARG A 241 0.47 12.48 10.22
N GLY A 242 -0.04 11.86 11.28
CA GLY A 242 -0.38 12.57 12.52
C GLY A 242 -1.68 13.39 12.47
N SER A 243 -2.43 13.34 11.36
CA SER A 243 -3.80 13.86 11.33
C SER A 243 -4.75 12.97 12.13
N ASP A 244 -5.86 13.56 12.61
CA ASP A 244 -6.89 12.79 13.29
C ASP A 244 -7.57 11.75 12.39
N SER A 245 -7.60 11.99 11.08
CA SER A 245 -8.10 11.03 10.10
C SER A 245 -7.19 9.81 10.04
N SER A 246 -5.88 10.01 9.83
CA SER A 246 -4.87 8.95 9.78
C SER A 246 -4.87 8.07 11.04
N ARG A 247 -5.08 8.68 12.22
CA ARG A 247 -5.17 7.94 13.50
C ARG A 247 -6.37 6.99 13.60
N ARG A 248 -7.41 7.18 12.79
CA ARG A 248 -8.67 6.42 12.83
C ARG A 248 -8.91 5.55 11.60
N THR A 249 -8.19 5.81 10.52
CA THR A 249 -8.29 5.05 9.27
C THR A 249 -7.19 4.00 9.22
N ASN A 250 -7.55 2.78 8.80
CA ASN A 250 -6.59 1.68 8.64
C ASN A 250 -5.84 1.81 7.32
N ALA A 251 -6.58 1.89 6.23
CA ALA A 251 -6.03 2.05 4.90
C ALA A 251 -7.08 2.65 3.99
N PHE A 252 -6.68 3.01 2.78
CA PHE A 252 -7.58 3.41 1.71
C PHE A 252 -6.94 3.18 0.34
N VAL A 253 -7.75 3.25 -0.71
CA VAL A 253 -7.33 3.24 -2.11
C VAL A 253 -8.01 4.37 -2.87
N PHE A 254 -7.35 4.88 -3.91
CA PHE A 254 -7.99 5.79 -4.86
C PHE A 254 -8.54 5.00 -6.05
N SER A 255 -9.79 5.30 -6.41
CA SER A 255 -10.43 4.67 -7.57
C SER A 255 -9.81 5.09 -8.90
N ASN A 256 -9.26 6.31 -8.96
CA ASN A 256 -8.61 6.92 -10.13
C ASN A 256 -7.09 6.70 -10.19
N GLU A 257 -6.52 5.93 -9.27
CA GLU A 257 -5.11 5.53 -9.35
C GLU A 257 -4.89 4.63 -10.59
N ALA A 258 -3.92 4.97 -11.44
CA ALA A 258 -3.57 4.11 -12.58
C ALA A 258 -2.62 2.97 -12.17
N ILE A 259 -1.86 3.20 -11.09
CA ILE A 259 -0.99 2.22 -10.45
C ILE A 259 -1.74 1.58 -9.28
N ASP A 260 -1.60 0.28 -9.06
CA ASP A 260 -2.23 -0.39 -7.92
C ASP A 260 -1.47 -0.05 -6.63
N VAL A 261 -2.07 0.82 -5.82
CA VAL A 261 -1.52 1.29 -4.53
C VAL A 261 -2.55 1.14 -3.42
N ILE A 262 -2.10 0.61 -2.28
CA ILE A 262 -2.82 0.63 -1.01
C ILE A 262 -2.11 1.59 -0.07
N TYR A 263 -2.84 2.62 0.40
CA TYR A 263 -2.33 3.59 1.36
C TYR A 263 -2.66 3.11 2.77
N VAL A 264 -1.64 2.83 3.58
CA VAL A 264 -1.76 2.34 4.95
C VAL A 264 -1.56 3.50 5.92
N GLU A 265 -2.46 3.63 6.88
CA GLU A 265 -2.54 4.74 7.82
C GLU A 265 -2.39 4.28 9.28
N GLY A 266 -2.30 5.23 10.21
CA GLY A 266 -1.91 4.98 11.60
C GLY A 266 -2.74 3.93 12.35
N ALA A 267 -4.04 3.80 12.07
CA ALA A 267 -4.88 2.81 12.75
C ALA A 267 -4.55 1.37 12.37
N PHE A 268 -3.92 1.13 11.21
CA PHE A 268 -3.53 -0.20 10.73
C PHE A 268 -2.63 -0.95 11.72
N PHE A 269 -1.72 -0.20 12.35
CA PHE A 269 -0.77 -0.69 13.35
C PHE A 269 -1.32 -0.57 14.78
N GLY A 270 -2.52 -0.01 14.93
CA GLY A 270 -3.16 0.24 16.22
C GLY A 270 -3.63 -1.03 16.92
N LYS A 271 -3.71 -0.97 18.25
CA LYS A 271 -4.19 -2.08 19.10
C LYS A 271 -5.72 -2.09 19.30
N ASN A 272 -6.40 -1.04 18.85
CA ASN A 272 -7.81 -0.78 19.13
C ASN A 272 -8.77 -1.36 18.08
N ASP A 273 -8.26 -2.12 17.11
CA ASP A 273 -9.08 -2.79 16.11
C ASP A 273 -9.73 -4.07 16.68
N THR A 274 -10.88 -4.45 16.13
CA THR A 274 -11.63 -5.68 16.44
C THR A 274 -10.75 -6.94 16.34
N PHE A 275 -9.81 -6.92 15.39
CA PHE A 275 -8.81 -7.97 15.16
C PHE A 275 -7.40 -7.42 15.33
N GLN A 276 -6.42 -8.28 15.61
CA GLN A 276 -5.02 -7.88 15.78
C GLN A 276 -4.06 -8.77 14.98
N GLY A 277 -2.83 -8.28 14.85
CA GLY A 277 -1.72 -8.99 14.21
C GLY A 277 -1.96 -9.30 12.73
N LEU A 278 -1.24 -10.31 12.22
CA LEU A 278 -1.26 -10.69 10.81
C LEU A 278 -2.67 -10.94 10.26
N LYS A 279 -3.57 -11.47 11.09
CA LYS A 279 -4.97 -11.70 10.74
C LYS A 279 -5.70 -10.40 10.38
N ASN A 280 -5.52 -9.34 11.18
CA ASN A 280 -6.12 -8.03 10.87
C ASN A 280 -5.48 -7.40 9.63
N TRP A 281 -4.15 -7.52 9.49
CA TRP A 281 -3.44 -6.94 8.36
C TRP A 281 -3.90 -7.57 7.05
N THR A 282 -4.03 -8.90 7.04
CA THR A 282 -4.58 -9.63 5.89
C THR A 282 -6.02 -9.20 5.59
N ARG A 283 -6.88 -9.06 6.61
CA ARG A 283 -8.25 -8.56 6.43
C ARG A 283 -8.26 -7.19 5.76
N ILE A 284 -7.43 -6.25 6.24
CA ILE A 284 -7.36 -4.90 5.66
C ILE A 284 -6.89 -4.96 4.21
N VAL A 285 -5.84 -5.71 3.89
CA VAL A 285 -5.38 -5.86 2.49
C VAL A 285 -6.50 -6.40 1.58
N VAL A 286 -7.26 -7.40 2.04
CA VAL A 286 -8.38 -7.95 1.26
C VAL A 286 -9.51 -6.93 1.09
N HIS A 287 -9.83 -6.16 2.14
CA HIS A 287 -10.81 -5.07 2.11
C HIS A 287 -10.41 -3.99 1.08
N GLU A 288 -9.17 -3.51 1.11
CA GLU A 288 -8.71 -2.48 0.18
C GLU A 288 -8.66 -2.96 -1.27
N LEU A 289 -8.31 -4.24 -1.48
CA LEU A 289 -8.34 -4.83 -2.82
C LEU A 289 -9.76 -4.97 -3.36
N SER A 290 -10.77 -5.22 -2.51
CA SER A 290 -12.16 -5.27 -2.98
C SER A 290 -12.66 -3.88 -3.41
N HIS A 291 -12.22 -2.80 -2.75
CA HIS A 291 -12.47 -1.44 -3.26
C HIS A 291 -11.80 -1.22 -4.61
N ARG A 292 -10.51 -1.56 -4.70
CA ARG A 292 -9.70 -1.30 -5.88
C ARG A 292 -10.23 -2.03 -7.12
N VAL A 293 -10.51 -3.32 -6.97
CA VAL A 293 -10.84 -4.21 -8.08
C VAL A 293 -12.34 -4.36 -8.26
N ALA A 294 -13.06 -4.75 -7.20
CA ALA A 294 -14.48 -5.07 -7.26
C ALA A 294 -15.39 -3.85 -7.04
N LYS A 295 -14.82 -2.67 -6.84
CA LYS A 295 -15.55 -1.39 -6.65
C LYS A 295 -16.57 -1.45 -5.51
N THR A 296 -16.25 -2.21 -4.47
CA THR A 296 -17.03 -2.22 -3.22
C THR A 296 -17.01 -0.84 -2.56
N ALA A 297 -17.90 -0.61 -1.61
CA ALA A 297 -18.02 0.59 -0.81
C ALA A 297 -18.04 0.24 0.68
N ASP A 298 -17.88 1.25 1.53
CA ASP A 298 -17.98 1.11 2.99
C ASP A 298 -19.39 1.41 3.47
N HIS A 299 -20.29 0.43 3.30
CA HIS A 299 -21.66 0.55 3.79
C HIS A 299 -21.76 0.30 5.29
N ARG A 300 -20.94 -0.62 5.82
CA ARG A 300 -20.87 -0.91 7.25
C ARG A 300 -19.55 -1.57 7.63
N TYR A 301 -18.95 -1.08 8.71
CA TYR A 301 -17.74 -1.66 9.27
C TYR A 301 -18.03 -2.80 10.26
N ARG A 302 -17.06 -3.71 10.39
CA ARG A 302 -17.08 -4.88 11.30
C ARG A 302 -17.38 -4.57 12.77
N HIS A 303 -17.07 -3.36 13.23
CA HIS A 303 -17.27 -2.90 14.61
C HIS A 303 -18.61 -2.18 14.82
N HIS A 304 -19.45 -2.12 13.78
CA HIS A 304 -20.76 -1.48 13.88
C HIS A 304 -21.63 -2.19 14.94
N ALA A 305 -22.42 -1.43 15.69
CA ALA A 305 -23.20 -1.95 16.82
C ALA A 305 -24.27 -3.00 16.43
N LYS A 306 -24.68 -3.04 15.17
CA LYS A 306 -25.57 -4.07 14.59
C LYS A 306 -24.83 -5.21 13.87
N GLY A 307 -23.50 -5.21 13.92
CA GLY A 307 -22.62 -6.14 13.19
C GLY A 307 -22.84 -6.18 11.68
N LEU A 308 -22.39 -7.27 11.05
CA LEU A 308 -22.34 -7.45 9.60
C LEU A 308 -23.37 -8.46 9.07
N LYS A 309 -24.33 -8.92 9.88
CA LYS A 309 -25.43 -9.73 9.36
C LYS A 309 -26.35 -8.87 8.48
N PRO A 310 -26.59 -9.22 7.21
CA PRO A 310 -27.54 -8.47 6.39
C PRO A 310 -28.97 -8.66 6.90
N ASP A 311 -29.74 -7.58 6.90
CA ASP A 311 -31.12 -7.57 7.39
C ASP A 311 -32.02 -6.81 6.42
N ALA A 312 -33.10 -7.47 5.98
CA ALA A 312 -34.07 -6.90 5.06
C ALA A 312 -34.86 -5.73 5.69
N ALA A 313 -34.94 -5.68 7.02
CA ALA A 313 -35.56 -4.58 7.76
C ALA A 313 -34.61 -3.39 7.97
N ASP A 314 -33.31 -3.52 7.68
CA ASP A 314 -32.33 -2.43 7.77
C ASP A 314 -31.98 -1.92 6.35
N PRO A 315 -32.59 -0.82 5.88
CA PRO A 315 -32.35 -0.32 4.53
C PRO A 315 -30.89 0.09 4.29
N ASN A 316 -30.10 0.28 5.35
CA ASN A 316 -28.69 0.62 5.22
C ASN A 316 -27.79 -0.61 5.03
N PHE A 317 -28.29 -1.83 5.25
CA PHE A 317 -27.48 -3.04 5.18
C PHE A 317 -28.28 -4.32 4.84
N THR A 318 -28.95 -4.29 3.69
CA THR A 318 -29.58 -5.46 3.06
C THR A 318 -28.56 -6.43 2.46
N GLY A 319 -28.99 -7.60 1.97
CA GLY A 319 -28.11 -8.54 1.26
C GLY A 319 -27.36 -7.91 0.08
N ALA A 320 -28.03 -7.06 -0.71
CA ALA A 320 -27.41 -6.31 -1.79
C ALA A 320 -26.34 -5.30 -1.29
N LYS A 321 -26.60 -4.62 -0.16
CA LYS A 321 -25.60 -3.74 0.46
C LYS A 321 -24.41 -4.53 0.98
N ALA A 322 -24.63 -5.70 1.56
CA ALA A 322 -23.55 -6.57 2.00
C ALA A 322 -22.69 -7.08 0.82
N GLN A 323 -23.30 -7.43 -0.31
CA GLN A 323 -22.56 -7.76 -1.54
C GLN A 323 -21.72 -6.60 -2.04
N ALA A 324 -22.16 -5.35 -1.87
CA ALA A 324 -21.40 -4.16 -2.23
C ALA A 324 -20.41 -3.70 -1.13
N ASN A 325 -20.36 -4.34 0.05
CA ASN A 325 -19.61 -3.87 1.20
C ASN A 325 -18.22 -4.49 1.32
N ALA A 326 -17.16 -3.68 1.41
CA ALA A 326 -15.78 -4.16 1.48
C ALA A 326 -15.50 -5.02 2.72
N ASP A 327 -16.00 -4.62 3.89
CA ASP A 327 -15.82 -5.41 5.13
C ASP A 327 -16.54 -6.78 5.05
N SER A 328 -17.65 -6.88 4.32
CA SER A 328 -18.32 -8.17 4.10
C SER A 328 -17.47 -9.12 3.24
N TRP A 329 -16.80 -8.60 2.20
CA TRP A 329 -15.87 -9.38 1.38
C TRP A 329 -14.67 -9.86 2.19
N ALA A 330 -14.05 -8.97 2.97
CA ALA A 330 -12.89 -9.30 3.77
C ALA A 330 -13.19 -10.38 4.82
N MET A 331 -14.34 -10.27 5.50
CA MET A 331 -14.78 -11.26 6.48
C MET A 331 -15.19 -12.58 5.84
N PHE A 332 -15.88 -12.55 4.69
CA PHE A 332 -16.19 -13.74 3.90
C PHE A 332 -14.91 -14.50 3.49
N CYS A 333 -13.88 -13.80 3.01
CA CYS A 333 -12.60 -14.42 2.67
C CYS A 333 -11.89 -15.04 3.87
N MET A 334 -11.91 -14.34 5.01
CA MET A 334 -11.34 -14.83 6.28
C MET A 334 -12.05 -16.11 6.76
N ASP A 335 -13.37 -16.14 6.68
CA ASP A 335 -14.20 -17.28 7.03
C ASP A 335 -13.94 -18.49 6.12
N CYS A 336 -13.96 -18.27 4.80
CA CYS A 336 -13.65 -19.31 3.82
C CYS A 336 -12.25 -19.92 4.01
N ALA A 337 -11.31 -19.13 4.54
CA ALA A 337 -9.96 -19.58 4.85
C ALA A 337 -9.85 -20.38 6.15
N GLY A 338 -10.91 -20.45 6.96
CA GLY A 338 -10.93 -21.11 8.27
C GLY A 338 -10.20 -20.31 9.35
N GLU A 339 -10.10 -18.99 9.20
CA GLU A 339 -9.34 -18.12 10.11
C GLU A 339 -10.23 -17.40 11.14
N MET A 340 -11.55 -17.60 11.04
CA MET A 340 -12.50 -17.14 12.02
C MET A 340 -12.62 -18.12 13.17
N THR A 341 -12.56 -17.59 14.39
CA THR A 341 -12.89 -18.28 15.63
C THR A 341 -14.34 -17.99 16.03
N LYS A 342 -14.92 -18.79 16.92
CA LYS A 342 -16.24 -18.51 17.51
C LYS A 342 -16.37 -17.08 18.08
N GLY A 343 -15.31 -16.58 18.71
CA GLY A 343 -15.25 -15.22 19.22
C GLY A 343 -15.29 -14.16 18.11
N ASP A 344 -14.73 -14.45 16.94
CA ASP A 344 -14.74 -13.53 15.79
C ASP A 344 -16.16 -13.39 15.21
N TYR A 345 -16.91 -14.49 15.06
CA TYR A 345 -18.32 -14.44 14.62
C TYR A 345 -19.19 -13.64 15.59
N THR A 346 -18.95 -13.81 16.90
CA THR A 346 -19.64 -13.04 17.95
C THR A 346 -19.35 -11.54 17.84
N LYS A 347 -18.07 -11.17 17.66
CA LYS A 347 -17.65 -9.75 17.55
C LYS A 347 -18.32 -9.02 16.39
N VAL A 348 -18.55 -9.71 15.27
CA VAL A 348 -19.16 -9.13 14.07
C VAL A 348 -20.65 -9.45 13.91
N GLN A 349 -21.25 -10.06 14.95
CA GLN A 349 -22.67 -10.39 15.08
C GLN A 349 -23.25 -11.17 13.89
N VAL A 350 -22.57 -12.26 13.52
CA VAL A 350 -23.09 -13.24 12.55
C VAL A 350 -23.11 -14.64 13.20
N SER A 351 -23.98 -15.52 12.71
CA SER A 351 -24.02 -16.91 13.17
C SER A 351 -22.85 -17.73 12.62
N GLU A 352 -22.30 -18.64 13.43
CA GLU A 352 -21.25 -19.58 13.01
C GLU A 352 -21.67 -20.51 11.87
#